data_AF-A0A954WH03-F1
#
_entry.id   AF-A0A954WH03-F1
#
_cell.length_a   1.000
_cell.length_b   1.000
_cell.length_c   1.000
_cell.angle_alpha   90.00
_cell.angle_beta   90.00
_cell.angle_gamma   90.00
#
_symmetry.space_group_name_H-M   'P 1'
#
loop_
_entity.id
_entity.type
_entity.pdbx_description
1 polymer ?
#
loop_
_entity_poly.entity_id
_entity_poly.type
_entity_poly.pdbx_seq_one_letter_code
_entity_poly.pdbx_strand_id
1 'polypeptide(L)'
;MGTGFVVSSDGLIATNFHVIEEGRAFTVETSAGIALPIVAVHASDAANDLAIIRVDTKGAPLPALELADGDAEQGMRVLAFGNPLGLQNSVVEGILSAKQMVKGRELLQLAMPVERGNSGGPLVDLQGRVHGIVNMKSAIDDNLGFAIPIRRLLPLMESPNPVLIERWVRVGKINRERWQILFGADWQERAGRITANGTGTGFGGRSLLLWQAEAPEIPFEIA
;
A
#
# COMPACT_ATOMS: atom_id res chain seq x y z
N MET A 1 4.43 8.52 -1.31
CA MET A 1 5.16 8.47 -0.03
C MET A 1 4.17 8.11 1.05
N GLY A 2 4.53 7.18 1.93
CA GLY A 2 3.69 6.72 3.04
C GLY A 2 4.57 6.20 4.16
N THR A 3 3.95 5.61 5.17
CA THR A 3 4.64 4.98 6.30
C THR A 3 4.43 3.47 6.27
N GLY A 4 5.35 2.74 6.87
CA GLY A 4 5.18 1.34 7.23
C GLY A 4 5.88 1.06 8.55
N PHE A 5 5.64 -0.11 9.11
CA PHE A 5 6.27 -0.54 10.36
C PHE A 5 6.66 -2.01 10.29
N VAL A 6 7.73 -2.34 11.00
CA VAL A 6 8.27 -3.70 11.03
C VAL A 6 7.33 -4.60 11.83
N VAL A 7 6.89 -5.69 11.23
CA VAL A 7 6.02 -6.72 11.86
C VAL A 7 6.74 -8.04 12.10
N SER A 8 7.94 -8.19 11.54
CA SER A 8 8.84 -9.31 11.85
C SER A 8 10.30 -8.88 11.71
N SER A 9 11.11 -9.33 12.66
CA SER A 9 12.54 -8.98 12.75
C SER A 9 13.37 -9.47 11.57
N ASP A 10 12.87 -10.45 10.80
CA ASP A 10 13.47 -10.97 9.57
C ASP A 10 13.24 -10.07 8.33
N GLY A 11 12.60 -8.90 8.51
CA GLY A 11 12.45 -7.91 7.45
C GLY A 11 11.06 -7.83 6.81
N LEU A 12 10.00 -8.16 7.55
CA LEU A 12 8.62 -7.90 7.10
C LEU A 12 8.14 -6.54 7.60
N ILE A 13 7.57 -5.75 6.69
CA ILE A 13 7.05 -4.40 6.94
C ILE A 13 5.60 -4.33 6.46
N ALA A 14 4.68 -3.96 7.35
CA ALA A 14 3.29 -3.69 7.00
C ALA A 14 3.11 -2.23 6.55
N THR A 15 2.22 -2.02 5.57
CA THR A 15 1.79 -0.70 5.08
C THR A 15 0.43 -0.82 4.38
N ASN A 16 -0.10 0.28 3.82
CA ASN A 16 -1.26 0.21 2.94
C ASN A 16 -0.89 -0.18 1.51
N PHE A 17 -1.83 -0.83 0.82
CA PHE A 17 -1.65 -1.20 -0.58
C PHE A 17 -1.49 0.04 -1.47
N HIS A 18 -2.30 1.08 -1.28
CA HIS A 18 -2.24 2.29 -2.08
C HIS A 18 -0.90 3.05 -1.96
N VAL A 19 -0.10 2.77 -0.92
CA VAL A 19 1.25 3.34 -0.79
C VAL A 19 2.21 2.75 -1.83
N ILE A 20 1.97 1.51 -2.27
CA ILE A 20 2.83 0.76 -3.21
C ILE A 20 2.13 0.39 -4.53
N GLU A 21 0.87 0.76 -4.70
CA GLU A 21 0.01 0.32 -5.82
C GLU A 21 0.46 0.83 -7.19
N GLU A 22 1.26 1.90 -7.25
CA GLU A 22 1.70 2.50 -8.51
C GLU A 22 2.62 1.58 -9.32
N GLY A 23 3.14 0.50 -8.72
CA GLY A 23 4.07 -0.40 -9.42
C GLY A 23 5.36 0.31 -9.86
N ARG A 24 5.73 1.39 -9.16
CA ARG A 24 6.98 2.12 -9.37
C ARG A 24 8.04 1.55 -8.43
N ALA A 25 9.32 1.77 -8.77
CA ALA A 25 10.38 1.52 -7.82
C ALA A 25 10.17 2.42 -6.59
N PHE A 26 10.22 1.84 -5.40
CA PHE A 26 10.18 2.54 -4.12
C PHE A 26 11.35 2.05 -3.26
N THR A 27 11.64 2.77 -2.19
CA THR A 27 12.68 2.42 -1.21
C THR A 27 12.06 2.51 0.17
N VAL A 28 12.48 1.64 1.08
CA VAL A 28 12.17 1.77 2.50
C VAL A 28 13.33 2.46 3.17
N GLU A 29 13.06 3.52 3.92
CA GLU A 29 14.02 4.20 4.77
C GLU A 29 13.59 4.02 6.23
N THR A 30 14.51 3.59 7.09
CA THR A 30 14.26 3.48 8.53
C THR A 30 14.27 4.86 9.19
N SER A 31 13.76 4.96 10.42
CA SER A 31 13.82 6.19 11.23
C SER A 31 15.24 6.70 11.50
N ALA A 32 16.27 5.86 11.31
CA ALA A 32 17.68 6.21 11.40
C ALA A 32 18.29 6.66 10.06
N GLY A 33 17.48 6.80 9.00
CA GLY A 33 17.93 7.18 7.65
C GLY A 33 18.58 6.04 6.86
N ILE A 34 18.50 4.80 7.33
CA ILE A 34 19.07 3.63 6.63
C ILE A 34 18.09 3.17 5.55
N ALA A 35 18.54 3.18 4.30
CA ALA A 35 17.81 2.60 3.18
C ALA A 35 17.91 1.06 3.18
N LEU A 36 16.76 0.40 3.15
CA LEU A 36 16.62 -1.05 3.07
C LEU A 36 16.16 -1.45 1.66
N PRO A 37 16.93 -2.26 0.93
CA PRO A 37 16.51 -2.79 -0.36
C PRO A 37 15.26 -3.64 -0.21
N ILE A 38 14.30 -3.48 -1.13
CA ILE A 38 13.10 -4.33 -1.16
C ILE A 38 13.40 -5.59 -1.94
N VAL A 39 12.98 -6.73 -1.41
CA VAL A 39 13.10 -8.05 -2.03
C VAL A 39 11.80 -8.39 -2.77
N ALA A 40 10.66 -8.19 -2.11
CA ALA A 40 9.35 -8.57 -2.64
C ALA A 40 8.23 -7.79 -1.98
N VAL A 41 7.09 -7.71 -2.66
CA VAL A 41 5.80 -7.57 -1.98
C VAL A 41 5.46 -8.98 -1.47
N HIS A 42 5.63 -9.20 -0.17
CA HIS A 42 5.46 -10.50 0.46
C HIS A 42 4.01 -10.95 0.48
N ALA A 43 3.10 -10.02 0.77
CA ALA A 43 1.68 -10.21 0.65
C ALA A 43 0.98 -8.90 0.27
N SER A 44 -0.15 -8.99 -0.43
CA SER A 44 -0.98 -7.82 -0.72
C SER A 44 -2.45 -8.19 -0.82
N ASP A 45 -3.30 -7.29 -0.34
CA ASP A 45 -4.75 -7.33 -0.43
C ASP A 45 -5.28 -5.95 -0.80
N ALA A 46 -5.56 -5.76 -2.09
CA ALA A 46 -6.08 -4.51 -2.61
C ALA A 46 -7.50 -4.20 -2.10
N ALA A 47 -8.30 -5.22 -1.76
CA ALA A 47 -9.67 -5.02 -1.27
C ALA A 47 -9.66 -4.45 0.15
N ASN A 48 -8.73 -4.88 0.99
CA ASN A 48 -8.55 -4.36 2.35
C ASN A 48 -7.51 -3.24 2.44
N ASP A 49 -6.88 -2.85 1.33
CA ASP A 49 -5.84 -1.82 1.27
C ASP A 49 -4.65 -2.11 2.21
N LEU A 50 -4.18 -3.35 2.18
CA LEU A 50 -3.07 -3.86 2.98
C LEU A 50 -1.95 -4.42 2.11
N ALA A 51 -0.71 -4.20 2.56
CA ALA A 51 0.45 -4.84 1.97
C ALA A 51 1.49 -5.17 3.05
N ILE A 52 2.21 -6.27 2.82
CA ILE A 52 3.40 -6.67 3.57
C ILE A 52 4.56 -6.70 2.58
N ILE A 53 5.62 -5.97 2.89
CA ILE A 53 6.81 -5.83 2.07
C ILE A 53 7.94 -6.59 2.76
N ARG A 54 8.72 -7.34 1.98
CA ARG A 54 9.96 -7.96 2.45
C ARG A 54 11.14 -7.11 2.03
N VAL A 55 11.99 -6.76 2.99
CA VAL A 55 13.24 -6.05 2.77
C VAL A 55 14.45 -6.93 3.09
N ASP A 56 15.60 -6.57 2.51
CA ASP A 56 16.88 -7.16 2.86
C ASP A 56 17.43 -6.48 4.11
N THR A 57 17.52 -7.23 5.20
CA THR A 57 18.01 -6.77 6.49
C THR A 57 19.54 -6.76 6.59
N LYS A 58 20.23 -7.27 5.57
CA LYS A 58 21.70 -7.43 5.54
C LYS A 58 22.24 -8.20 6.76
N GLY A 59 21.44 -9.11 7.30
CA GLY A 59 21.80 -9.94 8.45
C GLY A 59 21.60 -9.30 9.82
N ALA A 60 21.06 -8.08 9.92
CA ALA A 60 20.75 -7.42 11.19
C ALA A 60 19.24 -7.46 11.47
N PRO A 61 18.76 -8.00 12.60
CA PRO A 61 17.34 -8.04 12.89
C PRO A 61 16.75 -6.63 13.03
N LEU A 62 15.54 -6.43 12.51
CA LEU A 62 14.83 -5.17 12.64
C LEU A 62 13.96 -5.16 13.92
N PRO A 63 13.79 -4.00 14.59
CA PRO A 63 12.91 -3.89 15.75
C PRO A 63 11.44 -3.99 15.31
N ALA A 64 10.84 -5.16 15.52
CA ALA A 64 9.44 -5.41 15.18
C ALA A 64 8.49 -4.88 16.26
N LEU A 65 7.36 -4.31 15.84
CA LEU A 65 6.29 -3.94 16.75
C LEU A 65 5.44 -5.16 17.09
N GLU A 66 5.01 -5.24 18.35
CA GLU A 66 4.07 -6.25 18.81
C GLU A 66 2.66 -5.94 18.26
N LEU A 67 1.99 -6.94 17.70
CA LEU A 67 0.60 -6.81 17.24
C LEU A 67 -0.33 -7.14 18.40
N ALA A 68 -1.43 -6.39 18.55
CA ALA A 68 -2.42 -6.70 19.55
C ALA A 68 -3.20 -7.99 19.18
N ASP A 69 -3.33 -8.90 20.14
CA ASP A 69 -4.12 -10.15 19.98
C ASP A 69 -5.64 -9.90 20.02
N GLY A 70 -6.06 -8.73 20.50
CA GLY A 70 -7.44 -8.37 20.74
C GLY A 70 -7.96 -7.26 19.84
N ASP A 71 -9.26 -7.07 19.90
CA ASP A 71 -9.95 -6.02 19.20
C ASP A 71 -9.75 -4.67 19.90
N ALA A 72 -9.42 -3.63 19.12
CA ALA A 72 -9.31 -2.28 19.65
C ALA A 72 -10.64 -1.81 20.27
N GLU A 73 -10.60 -1.16 21.43
CA GLU A 73 -11.80 -0.73 22.15
C GLU A 73 -12.11 0.75 21.94
N GLN A 74 -13.41 1.09 21.91
CA GLN A 74 -13.84 2.49 21.83
C GLN A 74 -13.46 3.24 23.11
N GLY A 75 -12.95 4.46 22.96
CA GLY A 75 -12.43 5.27 24.05
C GLY A 75 -10.95 5.03 24.36
N MET A 76 -10.30 4.06 23.72
CA MET A 76 -8.87 3.79 23.89
C MET A 76 -8.03 4.97 23.40
N ARG A 77 -7.08 5.42 24.23
CA ARG A 77 -6.03 6.36 23.82
C ARG A 77 -5.05 5.65 22.90
N VAL A 78 -4.74 6.29 21.78
CA VAL A 78 -3.94 5.72 20.70
C VAL A 78 -2.97 6.75 20.15
N LEU A 79 -1.83 6.24 19.68
CA LEU A 79 -0.79 7.03 19.01
C LEU A 79 -0.68 6.54 17.57
N ALA A 80 -0.61 7.48 16.63
CA ALA A 80 -0.29 7.21 15.23
C ALA A 80 1.12 7.72 14.92
N PHE A 81 1.90 6.88 14.24
CA PHE A 81 3.25 7.23 13.80
C PHE A 81 3.28 7.38 12.28
N GLY A 82 3.96 8.41 11.80
CA GLY A 82 4.05 8.69 10.38
C GLY A 82 5.18 9.61 9.98
N ASN A 83 5.29 9.84 8.67
CA ASN A 83 6.16 10.85 8.09
C ASN A 83 5.33 11.87 7.28
N PRO A 84 4.49 12.69 7.94
CA PRO A 84 3.73 13.72 7.27
C PRO A 84 4.67 14.79 6.73
N LEU A 85 4.57 15.08 5.43
CA LEU A 85 5.30 16.15 4.73
C LEU A 85 6.84 16.06 4.80
N GLY A 86 7.42 14.88 5.08
CA GLY A 86 8.88 14.71 5.18
C GLY A 86 9.45 15.06 6.55
N LEU A 87 8.59 15.40 7.53
CA LEU A 87 8.96 15.46 8.93
C LEU A 87 9.11 14.03 9.46
N GLN A 88 10.34 13.53 9.47
CA GLN A 88 10.65 12.20 9.99
C GLN A 88 10.09 12.05 11.41
N ASN A 89 9.42 10.92 11.69
CA ASN A 89 8.96 10.49 13.01
C ASN A 89 7.91 11.40 13.69
N SER A 90 6.89 11.85 12.94
CA SER A 90 5.74 12.51 13.57
C SER A 90 4.93 11.52 14.38
N VAL A 91 4.55 11.97 15.58
CA VAL A 91 3.67 11.24 16.49
C VAL A 91 2.43 12.09 16.69
N VAL A 92 1.26 11.50 16.45
CA VAL A 92 -0.04 12.13 16.69
C VAL A 92 -0.79 11.31 17.71
N GLU A 93 -1.26 11.96 18.77
CA GLU A 93 -2.11 11.33 19.77
C GLU A 93 -3.60 11.59 19.49
N GLY A 94 -4.44 10.59 19.79
CA GLY A 94 -5.88 10.77 19.88
C GLY A 94 -6.59 9.60 20.52
N ILE A 95 -7.85 9.43 20.14
CA ILE A 95 -8.75 8.42 20.73
C ILE A 95 -9.41 7.61 19.63
N LEU A 96 -9.59 6.30 19.86
CA LEU A 96 -10.46 5.46 19.05
C LEU A 96 -11.91 5.81 19.35
N SER A 97 -12.54 6.53 18.44
CA SER A 97 -13.86 7.12 18.66
C SER A 97 -15.00 6.18 18.36
N ALA A 98 -14.84 5.27 17.40
CA ALA A 98 -15.86 4.28 17.02
C ALA A 98 -15.25 3.18 16.14
N LYS A 99 -16.00 2.10 15.94
CA LYS A 99 -15.82 1.16 14.81
C LYS A 99 -16.94 1.41 13.81
N GLN A 100 -16.62 1.56 12.52
CA GLN A 100 -17.61 1.89 11.50
C GLN A 100 -17.45 1.06 10.24
N MET A 101 -18.57 0.75 9.59
CA MET A 101 -18.60 0.11 8.28
C MET A 101 -18.53 1.17 7.18
N VAL A 102 -17.39 1.26 6.51
CA VAL A 102 -17.16 2.18 5.38
C VAL A 102 -16.97 1.37 4.11
N LYS A 103 -17.89 1.53 3.15
CA LYS A 103 -17.90 0.79 1.87
C LYS A 103 -17.79 -0.74 2.07
N GLY A 104 -18.52 -1.28 3.05
CA GLY A 104 -18.54 -2.72 3.36
C GLY A 104 -17.33 -3.23 4.15
N ARG A 105 -16.45 -2.35 4.64
CA ARG A 105 -15.27 -2.71 5.45
C ARG A 105 -15.35 -2.09 6.83
N GLU A 106 -15.02 -2.85 7.86
CA GLU A 106 -14.90 -2.29 9.21
C GLU A 106 -13.59 -1.51 9.32
N LEU A 107 -13.69 -0.24 9.69
CA LEU A 107 -12.57 0.65 9.99
C LEU A 107 -12.69 1.16 11.43
N LEU A 108 -11.54 1.39 12.05
CA LEU A 108 -11.41 2.09 13.31
C LEU A 108 -11.48 3.59 13.03
N GLN A 109 -12.48 4.28 13.58
CA GLN A 109 -12.59 5.72 13.50
C GLN A 109 -11.74 6.36 14.62
N LEU A 110 -10.96 7.37 14.25
CA LEU A 110 -10.00 8.03 15.12
C LEU A 110 -10.36 9.51 15.26
N ALA A 111 -10.49 10.01 16.48
CA ALA A 111 -10.48 11.45 16.74
C ALA A 111 -9.02 11.90 16.88
N MET A 112 -8.38 12.12 15.74
CA MET A 112 -7.03 12.70 15.64
C MET A 112 -6.81 13.29 14.24
N PRO A 113 -5.93 14.30 14.11
CA PRO A 113 -5.48 14.75 12.80
C PRO A 113 -4.74 13.63 12.05
N VAL A 114 -5.22 13.29 10.85
CA VAL A 114 -4.53 12.36 9.95
C VAL A 114 -4.16 13.09 8.67
N GLU A 115 -2.87 13.12 8.33
CA GLU A 115 -2.37 13.80 7.15
C GLU A 115 -1.69 12.83 6.17
N ARG A 116 -1.44 13.30 4.95
CA ARG A 116 -0.64 12.55 3.97
C ARG A 116 0.73 12.23 4.57
N GLY A 117 1.11 10.96 4.52
CA GLY A 117 2.33 10.46 5.14
C GLY A 117 2.08 9.58 6.36
N ASN A 118 0.92 9.70 7.02
CA ASN A 118 0.52 8.78 8.09
C ASN A 118 -0.04 7.46 7.54
N SER A 119 -0.57 7.45 6.31
CA SER A 119 -1.08 6.24 5.66
C SER A 119 -0.03 5.12 5.63
N GLY A 120 -0.44 3.94 6.09
CA GLY A 120 0.38 2.74 6.28
C GLY A 120 1.11 2.69 7.62
N GLY A 121 1.08 3.77 8.41
CA GLY A 121 1.69 3.85 9.73
C GLY A 121 0.91 3.07 10.81
N PRO A 122 1.59 2.66 11.90
CA PRO A 122 0.95 1.93 12.97
C PRO A 122 0.10 2.84 13.84
N LEU A 123 -1.06 2.34 14.25
CA LEU A 123 -1.88 2.86 15.33
C LEU A 123 -1.65 1.99 16.57
N VAL A 124 -1.03 2.54 17.61
CA VAL A 124 -0.63 1.79 18.81
C VAL A 124 -1.32 2.28 20.07
N ASP A 125 -1.45 1.39 21.05
CA ASP A 125 -1.83 1.77 22.41
C ASP A 125 -0.63 2.34 23.21
N LEU A 126 -0.89 2.72 24.46
CA LEU A 126 0.15 3.25 25.37
C LEU A 126 1.17 2.20 25.81
N GLN A 127 0.95 0.91 25.49
CA GLN A 127 1.91 -0.17 25.70
C GLN A 127 2.77 -0.43 24.45
N GLY A 128 2.50 0.27 23.34
CA GLY A 128 3.22 0.10 22.08
C GLY A 128 2.71 -1.05 21.21
N ARG A 129 1.58 -1.67 21.55
CA ARG A 129 0.99 -2.75 20.74
C ARG A 129 0.17 -2.16 19.62
N VAL A 130 0.30 -2.71 18.41
CA VAL A 130 -0.38 -2.22 17.21
C VAL A 130 -1.82 -2.73 17.17
N HIS A 131 -2.78 -1.81 17.14
CA HIS A 131 -4.21 -2.08 17.03
C HIS A 131 -4.78 -1.84 15.63
N GLY A 132 -4.06 -1.07 14.80
CA GLY A 132 -4.47 -0.84 13.43
C GLY A 132 -3.39 -0.20 12.56
N ILE A 133 -3.76 0.01 11.30
CA ILE A 133 -2.91 0.64 10.28
C ILE A 133 -3.64 1.86 9.76
N VAL A 134 -3.08 3.05 10.00
CA VAL A 134 -3.69 4.32 9.58
C VAL A 134 -3.86 4.31 8.07
N ASN A 135 -5.05 4.67 7.60
CA ASN A 135 -5.44 4.48 6.20
C ASN A 135 -5.76 5.80 5.50
N MET A 136 -6.80 6.50 5.96
CA MET A 136 -7.32 7.67 5.29
C MET A 136 -7.82 8.73 6.27
N LYS A 137 -7.78 9.99 5.82
CA LYS A 137 -8.44 11.13 6.46
C LYS A 137 -9.90 11.21 6.02
N SER A 138 -10.79 11.64 6.89
CA SER A 138 -12.16 12.00 6.51
C SER A 138 -12.15 13.18 5.53
N ALA A 139 -13.04 13.14 4.53
CA ALA A 139 -13.22 14.24 3.60
C ALA A 139 -14.11 15.37 4.16
N ILE A 140 -14.72 15.16 5.33
CA ILE A 140 -15.73 16.04 5.93
C ILE A 140 -15.18 16.75 7.18
N ASP A 141 -14.34 16.07 7.95
CA ASP A 141 -13.81 16.57 9.23
C ASP A 141 -12.30 16.35 9.30
N ASP A 142 -11.56 17.43 9.49
CA ASP A 142 -10.09 17.40 9.53
C ASP A 142 -9.53 16.66 10.75
N ASN A 143 -10.31 16.52 11.82
CA ASN A 143 -9.91 15.82 13.05
C ASN A 143 -10.39 14.36 13.09
N LEU A 144 -10.85 13.84 11.95
CA LEU A 144 -11.36 12.49 11.83
C LEU A 144 -10.49 11.66 10.89
N GLY A 145 -9.92 10.58 11.42
CA GLY A 145 -9.13 9.61 10.69
C GLY A 145 -9.76 8.22 10.70
N PHE A 146 -9.25 7.36 9.82
CA PHE A 146 -9.61 5.95 9.78
C PHE A 146 -8.37 5.06 9.74
N ALA A 147 -8.42 3.96 10.48
CA ALA A 147 -7.42 2.89 10.42
C ALA A 147 -8.07 1.54 10.12
N ILE A 148 -7.33 0.66 9.47
CA ILE A 148 -7.71 -0.74 9.27
C ILE A 148 -7.36 -1.52 10.55
N PRO A 149 -8.29 -2.30 11.12
CA PRO A 149 -8.00 -3.13 12.31
C PRO A 149 -6.84 -4.10 12.06
N ILE A 150 -5.92 -4.23 13.02
CA ILE A 150 -4.70 -5.03 12.84
C ILE A 150 -4.98 -6.50 12.53
N ARG A 151 -6.08 -7.06 13.04
CA ARG A 151 -6.53 -8.43 12.77
C ARG A 151 -6.70 -8.73 11.27
N ARG A 152 -6.89 -7.71 10.42
CA ARG A 152 -6.96 -7.86 8.97
C ARG A 152 -5.61 -8.18 8.33
N LEU A 153 -4.51 -7.89 9.02
CA LEU A 153 -3.15 -8.22 8.57
C LEU A 153 -2.82 -9.71 8.80
N LEU A 154 -3.39 -10.35 9.82
CA LEU A 154 -3.05 -11.71 10.22
C LEU A 154 -3.24 -12.74 9.08
N PRO A 155 -4.36 -12.75 8.33
CA PRO A 155 -4.53 -13.68 7.22
C PRO A 155 -3.48 -13.50 6.11
N LEU A 156 -3.00 -12.26 5.88
CA LEU A 156 -1.94 -11.98 4.91
C LEU A 156 -0.59 -12.51 5.39
N MET A 157 -0.35 -12.53 6.71
CA MET A 157 0.85 -13.09 7.30
C MET A 157 0.83 -14.64 7.27
N GLU A 158 -0.33 -15.24 7.51
CA GLU A 158 -0.51 -16.70 7.50
C GLU A 158 -0.48 -17.30 6.09
N SER A 159 -1.05 -16.60 5.11
CA SER A 159 -1.15 -17.07 3.71
C SER A 159 -0.62 -16.01 2.73
N PRO A 160 0.70 -15.81 2.67
CA PRO A 160 1.29 -14.78 1.82
C PRO A 160 1.20 -15.13 0.31
N ASN A 161 1.10 -14.10 -0.53
CA ASN A 161 1.08 -14.18 -1.99
C ASN A 161 2.27 -13.40 -2.60
N PRO A 162 3.51 -13.90 -2.46
CA PRO A 162 4.70 -13.10 -2.73
C PRO A 162 4.91 -12.80 -4.21
N VAL A 163 5.22 -11.54 -4.51
CA VAL A 163 5.64 -11.06 -5.83
C VAL A 163 7.00 -10.38 -5.70
N LEU A 164 8.01 -10.93 -6.36
CA LEU A 164 9.35 -10.32 -6.41
C LEU A 164 9.27 -8.87 -6.90
N ILE A 165 10.09 -7.99 -6.32
CA ILE A 165 10.03 -6.56 -6.63
C ILE A 165 10.25 -6.28 -8.13
N GLU A 166 11.12 -7.05 -8.78
CA GLU A 166 11.41 -6.96 -10.22
C GLU A 166 10.18 -7.24 -11.09
N ARG A 167 9.25 -8.06 -10.60
CA ARG A 167 7.96 -8.33 -11.24
C ARG A 167 6.93 -7.28 -10.85
N TRP A 168 6.89 -6.89 -9.58
CA TRP A 168 5.97 -5.87 -9.07
C TRP A 168 6.10 -4.54 -9.81
N VAL A 169 7.33 -4.08 -10.08
CA VAL A 169 7.56 -2.81 -10.80
C VAL A 169 7.19 -2.84 -12.30
N ARG A 170 6.81 -4.03 -12.79
CA ARG A 170 6.22 -4.23 -14.12
C ARG A 170 4.69 -4.30 -14.06
N VAL A 171 4.09 -4.56 -12.90
CA VAL A 171 2.64 -4.55 -12.71
C VAL A 171 2.12 -3.14 -12.99
N GLY A 172 1.13 -3.03 -13.87
CA GLY A 172 0.64 -1.74 -14.33
C GLY A 172 1.38 -1.15 -15.52
N LYS A 173 2.54 -1.69 -15.93
CA LYS A 173 3.18 -1.27 -17.19
C LYS A 173 2.72 -2.20 -18.30
N ILE A 174 2.60 -1.64 -19.50
CA ILE A 174 2.44 -2.46 -20.71
C ILE A 174 3.60 -3.45 -20.80
N ASN A 175 3.28 -4.72 -21.00
CA ASN A 175 4.28 -5.72 -21.31
C ASN A 175 4.78 -5.49 -22.74
N ARG A 176 5.98 -4.92 -22.89
CA ARG A 176 6.59 -4.62 -24.20
C ARG A 176 7.02 -5.85 -25.02
N GLU A 177 7.00 -7.05 -24.44
CA GLU A 177 7.17 -8.30 -25.19
C GLU A 177 5.88 -8.70 -25.94
N ARG A 178 4.72 -8.22 -25.46
CA ARG A 178 3.40 -8.51 -26.04
C ARG A 178 2.80 -7.32 -26.77
N TRP A 179 3.18 -6.11 -26.40
CA TRP A 179 2.54 -4.89 -26.88
C TRP A 179 3.57 -3.86 -27.36
N GLN A 180 3.36 -3.34 -28.57
CA GLN A 180 4.09 -2.21 -29.11
C GLN A 180 3.30 -0.93 -28.91
N ILE A 181 3.91 0.07 -28.28
CA ILE A 181 3.34 1.41 -28.21
C ILE A 181 3.76 2.18 -29.48
N LEU A 182 2.79 2.66 -30.24
CA LEU A 182 2.99 3.59 -31.34
C LEU A 182 2.35 4.94 -31.01
N PHE A 183 3.02 6.02 -31.41
CA PHE A 183 2.54 7.39 -31.20
C PHE A 183 2.35 7.80 -29.73
N GLY A 184 3.19 7.32 -28.81
CA GLY A 184 3.28 7.85 -27.44
C GLY A 184 2.12 7.48 -26.51
N ALA A 185 1.73 8.39 -25.61
CA ALA A 185 0.84 8.18 -24.46
C ALA A 185 1.39 7.21 -23.38
N ASP A 186 0.88 7.34 -22.16
CA ASP A 186 1.22 6.44 -21.06
C ASP A 186 0.24 5.26 -21.04
N TRP A 187 0.72 4.08 -21.39
CA TRP A 187 -0.08 2.86 -21.45
C TRP A 187 0.20 1.96 -20.25
N GLN A 188 -0.88 1.50 -19.62
CA GLN A 188 -0.84 0.71 -18.41
C GLN A 188 -1.70 -0.55 -18.55
N GLU A 189 -1.23 -1.67 -18.02
CA GLU A 189 -1.97 -2.96 -17.99
C GLU A 189 -2.12 -3.42 -16.55
N ARG A 190 -3.37 -3.53 -16.07
CA ARG A 190 -3.69 -4.02 -14.72
C ARG A 190 -4.86 -4.98 -14.76
N ALA A 191 -4.67 -6.18 -14.21
CA ALA A 191 -5.72 -7.20 -14.09
C ALA A 191 -6.47 -7.47 -15.42
N GLY A 192 -5.73 -7.53 -16.53
CA GLY A 192 -6.30 -7.73 -17.88
C GLY A 192 -6.93 -6.49 -18.52
N ARG A 193 -6.99 -5.35 -17.81
CA ARG A 193 -7.45 -4.08 -18.37
C ARG A 193 -6.27 -3.23 -18.83
N ILE A 194 -6.35 -2.78 -20.08
CA ILE A 194 -5.41 -1.81 -20.66
C ILE A 194 -6.02 -0.41 -20.60
N THR A 195 -5.26 0.57 -20.14
CA THR A 195 -5.66 1.98 -20.10
C THR A 195 -4.58 2.86 -20.73
N ALA A 196 -5.00 3.84 -21.52
CA ALA A 196 -4.15 4.90 -22.03
C ALA A 196 -4.42 6.21 -21.27
N ASN A 197 -3.36 6.87 -20.81
CA ASN A 197 -3.42 8.18 -20.18
C ASN A 197 -2.64 9.21 -21.00
N GLY A 198 -3.22 10.40 -21.15
CA GLY A 198 -2.63 11.51 -21.91
C GLY A 198 -2.87 11.42 -23.41
N THR A 199 -2.33 12.40 -24.13
CA THR A 199 -2.42 12.48 -25.59
C THR A 199 -1.21 11.80 -26.24
N GLY A 200 -1.47 11.09 -27.32
CA GLY A 200 -0.42 10.57 -28.18
C GLY A 200 0.12 11.63 -29.13
N THR A 201 1.23 11.32 -29.80
CA THR A 201 1.87 12.16 -30.82
C THR A 201 1.30 11.91 -32.22
N GLY A 202 0.30 11.06 -32.35
CA GLY A 202 -0.37 10.77 -33.61
C GLY A 202 -1.35 11.86 -34.01
N PHE A 203 -1.87 11.77 -35.23
CA PHE A 203 -2.84 12.74 -35.74
C PHE A 203 -4.05 12.85 -34.81
N GLY A 204 -4.40 14.07 -34.42
CA GLY A 204 -5.50 14.34 -33.49
C GLY A 204 -5.23 13.91 -32.04
N GLY A 205 -3.96 13.77 -31.63
CA GLY A 205 -3.60 13.36 -30.26
C GLY A 205 -3.73 11.86 -29.99
N ARG A 206 -3.78 11.05 -31.05
CA ARG A 206 -3.99 9.60 -30.97
C ARG A 206 -2.72 8.85 -30.57
N SER A 207 -2.92 7.74 -29.88
CA SER A 207 -1.92 6.71 -29.61
C SER A 207 -2.47 5.33 -29.98
N LEU A 208 -1.60 4.38 -30.34
CA LEU A 208 -1.97 3.00 -30.63
C LEU A 208 -1.15 2.04 -29.77
N LEU A 209 -1.79 0.95 -29.35
CA LEU A 209 -1.14 -0.18 -28.71
C LEU A 209 -1.39 -1.43 -29.57
N LEU A 210 -0.31 -2.00 -30.13
CA LEU A 210 -0.38 -3.14 -31.05
C LEU A 210 0.02 -4.43 -30.34
N TRP A 211 -0.79 -5.48 -30.47
CA TRP A 211 -0.42 -6.83 -30.04
C TRP A 211 0.67 -7.39 -30.96
N GLN A 212 1.76 -7.88 -30.38
CA GLN A 212 2.93 -8.42 -31.09
C GLN A 212 3.05 -9.95 -30.98
N ALA A 213 2.28 -10.60 -30.11
CA ALA A 213 2.28 -12.05 -30.03
C ALA A 213 1.34 -12.67 -31.07
N GLU A 214 1.36 -14.00 -31.18
CA GLU A 214 0.47 -14.73 -32.08
C GLU A 214 -0.99 -14.40 -31.77
N ALA A 215 -1.80 -14.22 -32.82
CA ALA A 215 -3.21 -13.91 -32.65
C ALA A 215 -3.92 -15.13 -32.03
N PRO A 216 -4.80 -14.94 -31.03
CA PRO A 216 -5.56 -16.06 -30.47
C PRO A 216 -6.42 -16.74 -31.54
N GLU A 217 -6.58 -18.06 -31.43
CA GLU A 217 -7.48 -18.80 -32.29
C GLU A 217 -8.92 -18.31 -32.12
N ILE A 218 -9.64 -18.20 -33.23
CA ILE A 218 -11.03 -17.74 -33.28
C ILE A 218 -11.93 -18.86 -32.74
N PRO A 219 -12.95 -18.57 -31.90
CA PRO A 219 -13.47 -17.25 -31.57
C PRO A 219 -12.86 -16.61 -30.31
N PHE A 220 -12.62 -15.30 -30.38
CA PHE A 220 -12.33 -14.46 -29.21
C PHE A 220 -13.32 -13.29 -29.15
N GLU A 221 -13.73 -12.90 -27.95
CA GLU A 221 -14.56 -11.72 -27.73
C GLU A 221 -13.68 -10.46 -27.63
N ILE A 222 -14.07 -9.40 -28.34
CA ILE A 222 -13.52 -8.05 -28.15
C ILE A 222 -14.51 -7.31 -27.25
N ALA A 223 -14.15 -7.11 -25.98
CA ALA A 223 -14.93 -6.35 -25.00
C ALA A 223 -14.54 -4.86 -24.99
#